data_AF-A0A225WFL6-F1
#
_entry.id   AF-A0A225WFL6-F1
#
_cell.length_a   1.000
_cell.length_b   1.000
_cell.length_c   1.000
_cell.angle_alpha   90.00
_cell.angle_beta   90.00
_cell.angle_gamma   90.00
#
_symmetry.space_group_name_H-M   'P 1'
#
loop_
_entity.id
_entity.type
_entity.pdbx_description
1 polymer ?
#
loop_
_entity_poly.entity_id
_entity_poly.type
_entity_poly.pdbx_seq_one_letter_code
_entity_poly.pdbx_strand_id
1 'polypeptide(L)'
;YEGFVVSFDGSAKTEENGSYGSCSWIVWKLPEWQIVIAASAYLEQTTVIHQSLGVIACRKDSLMTLLNRHLEFVAKLKSVRYLHVVREYNAAADSLTGEPSESRVAKVVLSAHRKTELKVLNRIQ
;
A
#
# COMPACT_ATOMS: atom_id res chain seq x y z
N TYR A 1 -19.83 -11.81 6.82
CA TYR A 1 -19.54 -10.38 6.61
C TYR A 1 -18.55 -10.31 5.47
N GLU A 2 -18.89 -9.63 4.37
CA GLU A 2 -17.92 -9.33 3.31
C GLU A 2 -17.28 -7.99 3.61
N GLY A 3 -15.96 -7.92 3.56
CA GLY A 3 -15.20 -6.71 3.83
C GLY A 3 -13.87 -6.73 3.10
N PHE A 4 -13.24 -5.55 2.99
CA PHE A 4 -11.93 -5.42 2.38
C PHE A 4 -10.91 -4.93 3.40
N VAL A 5 -9.73 -5.54 3.39
CA VAL A 5 -8.55 -5.05 4.10
C VAL A 5 -7.56 -4.59 3.03
N VAL A 6 -7.02 -3.39 3.19
CA VAL A 6 -5.92 -2.94 2.34
C VAL A 6 -4.68 -2.88 3.23
N SER A 7 -3.67 -3.66 2.86
CA SER A 7 -2.35 -3.64 3.50
C SER A 7 -1.38 -2.91 2.58
N PHE A 8 -0.59 -2.01 3.12
CA PHE A 8 0.37 -1.19 2.37
C PHE A 8 1.71 -1.20 3.10
N ASP A 9 2.81 -1.14 2.37
CA ASP A 9 4.12 -0.98 3.00
C ASP A 9 4.27 0.45 3.53
N GLY A 10 4.72 0.58 4.78
CA GLY A 10 4.90 1.87 5.46
C GLY A 10 6.14 2.62 5.01
N SER A 11 6.53 2.54 3.74
CA SER A 11 7.75 3.15 3.24
C SER A 11 7.58 4.67 3.30
N ALA A 12 8.23 5.35 4.24
CA ALA A 12 8.48 6.78 4.20
C ALA A 12 9.94 6.96 3.78
N LYS A 13 10.20 7.07 2.47
CA LYS A 13 11.54 7.44 2.00
C LYS A 13 11.55 8.94 1.77
N THR A 14 12.33 9.64 2.59
CA THR A 14 12.65 11.06 2.40
C THR A 14 13.63 11.21 1.25
N GLU A 15 13.44 12.28 0.47
CA GLU A 15 14.33 12.72 -0.59
C GLU A 15 15.71 13.08 -0.03
N GLU A 16 16.55 12.12 0.32
CA GLU A 16 17.93 12.45 0.70
C GLU A 16 18.87 12.58 -0.49
N ASN A 17 18.48 12.19 -1.72
CA ASN A 17 19.32 12.34 -2.93
C ASN A 17 18.54 12.20 -4.27
N GLY A 18 17.26 12.59 -4.33
CA GLY A 18 16.43 12.37 -5.54
C GLY A 18 16.05 10.89 -5.77
N SER A 19 16.10 10.07 -4.73
CA SER A 19 15.70 8.67 -4.77
C SER A 19 14.18 8.54 -4.74
N TYR A 20 13.62 7.82 -5.72
CA TYR A 20 12.21 7.48 -5.75
C TYR A 20 11.88 6.51 -4.61
N GLY A 21 10.80 6.79 -3.88
CA GLY A 21 10.20 5.82 -2.98
C GLY A 21 9.50 4.71 -3.79
N SER A 22 9.50 3.50 -3.26
CA SER A 22 8.59 2.46 -3.72
C SER A 22 7.50 2.28 -2.68
N CYS A 23 6.29 2.05 -3.14
CA CYS A 23 5.19 1.58 -2.32
C CYS A 23 4.57 0.33 -2.95
N SER A 24 3.91 -0.46 -2.14
CA SER A 24 3.15 -1.62 -2.52
C SER A 24 1.90 -1.73 -1.66
N TRP A 25 0.89 -2.36 -2.23
CA TRP A 25 -0.35 -2.62 -1.54
C TRP A 25 -0.99 -3.93 -1.99
N ILE A 26 -1.74 -4.54 -1.07
CA ILE A 26 -2.56 -5.71 -1.32
C ILE A 26 -3.98 -5.44 -0.79
N VAL A 27 -4.97 -5.70 -1.63
CA VAL A 27 -6.39 -5.67 -1.28
C VAL A 27 -6.86 -7.10 -1.03
N TRP A 28 -7.26 -7.37 0.20
CA TRP A 28 -7.77 -8.66 0.67
C TRP A 28 -9.29 -8.60 0.77
N LYS A 29 -9.98 -9.61 0.27
CA LYS A 29 -11.42 -9.84 0.51
C LYS A 29 -11.60 -10.82 1.66
N LEU A 30 -12.33 -10.40 2.69
CA LEU A 30 -12.72 -11.20 3.84
C LEU A 30 -14.03 -11.96 3.60
N PRO A 31 -14.25 -13.11 4.28
CA PRO A 31 -13.36 -13.73 5.28
C PRO A 31 -12.26 -14.62 4.69
N GLU A 32 -12.29 -14.96 3.40
CA GLU A 32 -11.40 -15.95 2.79
C GLU A 32 -9.97 -15.44 2.51
N TRP A 33 -9.66 -14.20 2.90
CA TRP A 33 -8.39 -13.52 2.64
C TRP A 33 -7.94 -13.65 1.17
N GLN A 34 -8.89 -13.49 0.24
CA GLN A 34 -8.60 -13.55 -1.19
C GLN A 34 -7.89 -12.29 -1.64
N ILE A 35 -6.80 -12.44 -2.39
CA ILE A 35 -6.11 -11.32 -3.03
C ILE A 35 -6.96 -10.85 -4.21
N VAL A 36 -7.56 -9.67 -4.09
CA VAL A 36 -8.28 -8.99 -5.16
C VAL A 36 -7.28 -8.33 -6.09
N ILE A 37 -6.38 -7.52 -5.51
CA ILE A 37 -5.31 -6.81 -6.22
C ILE A 37 -4.07 -6.84 -5.34
N ALA A 38 -2.91 -7.11 -5.92
CA ALA A 38 -1.61 -6.90 -5.32
C ALA A 38 -0.75 -6.14 -6.33
N ALA A 39 -0.16 -5.02 -5.91
CA ALA A 39 0.59 -4.16 -6.80
C ALA A 39 1.69 -3.40 -6.07
N SER A 40 2.68 -2.93 -6.83
CA SER A 40 3.68 -1.97 -6.39
C SER A 40 3.86 -0.86 -7.42
N ALA A 41 4.29 0.31 -6.95
CA ALA A 41 4.55 1.48 -7.77
C ALA A 41 5.73 2.27 -7.21
N TYR A 42 6.42 2.97 -8.11
CA TYR A 42 7.42 3.96 -7.71
C TYR A 42 6.72 5.30 -7.59
N LEU A 43 6.88 5.93 -6.43
CA LEU A 43 6.37 7.25 -6.12
C LEU A 43 7.54 8.15 -5.80
N GLU A 44 7.51 9.38 -6.28
CA GLU A 44 8.52 10.38 -5.94
C GLU A 44 8.60 10.64 -4.43
N GLN A 45 7.52 10.39 -3.68
CA GLN A 45 7.48 10.55 -2.23
C GLN A 45 6.35 9.71 -1.62
N THR A 46 6.58 9.03 -0.50
CA THR A 46 5.71 7.94 0.00
C THR A 46 5.03 8.21 1.36
N THR A 47 4.89 9.45 1.80
CA THR A 47 4.31 9.83 3.12
C THR A 47 2.76 9.85 3.21
N VAL A 48 2.07 9.01 2.43
CA VAL A 48 0.61 9.12 2.23
C VAL A 48 -0.20 8.82 3.49
N ILE A 49 0.17 7.82 4.31
CA ILE A 49 -0.65 7.42 5.48
C ILE A 49 -0.63 8.51 6.57
N HIS A 50 0.54 9.06 6.88
CA HIS A 50 0.66 10.12 7.88
C HIS A 50 -0.03 11.41 7.43
N GLN A 51 -0.05 11.67 6.12
CA GLN A 51 -0.80 12.80 5.53
C GLN A 51 -2.31 12.56 5.62
N SER A 52 -2.80 11.36 5.29
CA SER A 52 -4.22 10.99 5.39
C SER A 52 -4.74 11.02 6.83
N LEU A 53 -3.90 10.72 7.81
CA LEU A 53 -4.23 10.79 9.24
C LEU A 53 -4.04 12.21 9.82
N GLY A 54 -3.62 13.20 9.02
CA GLY A 54 -3.37 14.57 9.48
C GLY A 54 -2.15 14.71 10.41
N VAL A 55 -1.34 13.67 10.54
CA VAL A 55 -0.16 13.63 11.42
C VAL A 55 1.01 14.45 10.85
N ILE A 56 1.08 14.57 9.52
CA ILE A 56 2.09 15.37 8.82
C ILE A 56 1.42 16.20 7.73
N ALA A 57 1.76 17.49 7.65
CA ALA A 57 1.26 18.37 6.60
C ALA A 57 1.80 17.93 5.21
N CYS A 58 0.89 17.76 4.26
CA CYS A 58 1.24 17.54 2.86
C CYS A 58 1.53 18.90 2.19
N ARG A 59 2.77 19.13 1.74
CA ARG A 59 3.22 20.44 1.19
C ARG A 59 3.56 20.42 -0.31
N LYS A 60 3.54 19.25 -0.96
CA LYS A 60 3.86 19.08 -2.38
C LYS A 60 2.57 18.91 -3.18
N ASP A 61 2.40 19.65 -4.28
CA ASP A 61 1.13 19.70 -5.05
C ASP A 61 0.69 18.33 -5.59
N SER A 62 1.66 17.50 -6.02
CA SER A 62 1.39 16.13 -6.48
C SER A 62 0.85 15.22 -5.37
N LEU A 63 1.33 15.41 -4.14
CA LEU A 63 0.86 14.67 -2.97
C LEU A 63 -0.48 15.19 -2.46
N MET A 64 -0.74 16.50 -2.55
CA MET A 64 -2.06 17.07 -2.22
C MET A 64 -3.15 16.49 -3.10
N THR A 65 -2.86 16.28 -4.38
CA THR A 65 -3.78 15.62 -5.32
C THR A 65 -4.07 14.19 -4.88
N LEU A 66 -3.05 13.43 -4.46
CA LEU A 66 -3.22 12.06 -3.99
C LEU A 66 -3.98 11.98 -2.65
N LEU A 67 -3.69 12.90 -1.72
CA LEU A 67 -4.37 13.04 -0.44
C LEU A 67 -5.86 13.38 -0.64
N ASN A 68 -6.18 14.36 -1.49
CA ASN A 68 -7.57 14.72 -1.79
C ASN A 68 -8.32 13.56 -2.42
N ARG A 69 -7.72 12.83 -3.36
CA ARG A 69 -8.31 11.62 -3.94
C ARG A 69 -8.55 10.53 -2.90
N HIS A 70 -7.63 10.37 -1.96
CA HIS A 70 -7.79 9.44 -0.84
C HIS A 70 -8.95 9.86 0.08
N LEU A 71 -9.03 11.13 0.47
CA LEU A 71 -10.10 11.66 1.32
C LEU A 71 -11.48 11.56 0.66
N GLU A 72 -11.59 11.88 -0.63
CA GLU A 72 -12.82 11.69 -1.42
C GLU A 72 -13.26 10.23 -1.46
N PHE A 73 -12.31 9.30 -1.55
CA PHE A 73 -12.61 7.87 -1.54
C PHE A 73 -13.07 7.41 -0.16
N VAL A 74 -12.35 7.81 0.89
CA VAL A 74 -12.70 7.50 2.29
C VAL A 74 -14.09 8.01 2.65
N ALA A 75 -14.48 9.20 2.17
CA ALA A 75 -15.80 9.77 2.39
C ALA A 75 -16.96 8.91 1.81
N LYS A 76 -16.67 8.03 0.85
CA LYS A 76 -17.66 7.11 0.25
C LYS A 76 -17.80 5.79 1.02
N LEU A 77 -16.92 5.53 1.99
CA LEU A 77 -16.92 4.29 2.76
C LEU A 77 -17.75 4.45 4.04
N LYS A 78 -18.54 3.42 4.38
CA LYS A 78 -19.37 3.43 5.61
C LYS A 78 -18.53 3.51 6.89
N SER A 79 -17.32 2.96 6.87
CA SER A 79 -16.37 2.98 7.99
C SER A 79 -14.98 2.67 7.46
N VAL A 80 -13.98 3.37 7.97
CA VAL A 80 -12.56 3.11 7.72
C VAL A 80 -11.83 3.03 9.05
N ARG A 81 -10.94 2.05 9.19
CA ARG A 81 -10.02 1.95 10.33
C ARG A 81 -8.61 1.77 9.80
N TYR A 82 -7.71 2.66 10.22
CA TYR A 82 -6.29 2.54 9.96
C TYR A 82 -5.66 1.83 11.14
N LEU A 83 -4.95 0.75 10.88
CA LEU A 83 -4.24 -0.02 11.89
C LEU A 83 -2.77 -0.03 11.52
N HIS A 84 -1.91 0.35 12.47
CA HIS A 84 -0.48 0.15 12.33
C HIS A 84 -0.15 -1.25 12.85
N VAL A 85 0.48 -2.07 12.01
CA VAL A 85 0.85 -3.46 12.34
C VAL A 85 2.38 -3.60 12.33
N VAL A 86 2.89 -4.50 13.16
CA VAL A 86 4.34 -4.82 13.16
C VAL A 86 4.72 -5.37 11.80
N ARG A 87 5.93 -5.05 11.35
CA ARG A 87 6.42 -5.36 9.99
C ARG A 87 6.27 -6.83 9.59
N GLU A 88 6.46 -7.79 10.51
CA GLU A 88 6.32 -9.22 10.16
C GLU A 88 4.87 -9.59 9.77
N TYR A 89 3.88 -8.84 10.25
CA TYR A 89 2.48 -9.07 9.90
C TYR A 89 2.14 -8.54 8.50
N ASN A 90 2.91 -7.57 7.99
CA ASN A 90 2.75 -6.98 6.67
C ASN A 90 3.74 -7.54 5.63
N ALA A 91 4.39 -8.67 5.93
CA ALA A 91 5.44 -9.26 5.10
C ALA A 91 5.03 -9.49 3.64
N ALA A 92 3.75 -9.75 3.38
CA ALA A 92 3.22 -9.89 2.03
C ALA A 92 3.38 -8.61 1.20
N ALA A 93 2.95 -7.45 1.72
CA ALA A 93 3.12 -6.17 1.03
C ALA A 93 4.60 -5.81 0.91
N ASP A 94 5.36 -5.88 2.01
CA ASP A 94 6.79 -5.58 2.03
C ASP A 94 7.60 -6.37 0.98
N SER A 95 7.22 -7.63 0.73
CA SER A 95 7.87 -8.47 -0.28
C SER A 95 7.74 -7.94 -1.72
N LEU A 96 6.71 -7.14 -2.00
CA LEU A 96 6.47 -6.54 -3.33
C LEU A 96 7.29 -5.27 -3.55
N THR A 97 7.67 -4.59 -2.48
CA THR A 97 8.47 -3.36 -2.51
C THR A 97 9.94 -3.62 -2.82
N GLY A 98 10.44 -4.80 -2.43
CA GLY A 98 11.82 -5.23 -2.67
C GLY A 98 12.06 -5.89 -4.02
N GLU A 99 11.01 -6.14 -4.83
CA GLU A 99 11.18 -6.75 -6.14
C GLU A 99 11.81 -5.75 -7.12
N PRO A 100 12.95 -6.11 -7.76
CA PRO A 100 13.50 -5.31 -8.83
C PRO A 100 12.48 -5.19 -9.98
N SER A 101 12.15 -3.97 -10.37
CA SER A 101 11.47 -3.73 -11.65
C SER A 101 12.46 -3.09 -12.61
N GLU A 102 12.59 -3.65 -13.80
CA GLU A 102 13.49 -3.13 -14.84
C GLU A 102 13.02 -1.77 -15.39
N SER A 103 11.71 -1.49 -15.30
CA SER A 103 11.08 -0.37 -15.99
C SER A 103 10.64 0.79 -15.09
N ARG A 104 10.75 0.70 -13.75
CA ARG A 104 10.19 1.67 -12.80
C ARG A 104 8.68 1.94 -12.99
N VAL A 105 7.98 1.05 -13.68
CA VAL A 105 6.53 1.13 -13.92
C VAL A 105 5.78 0.39 -12.80
N ALA A 106 4.56 0.84 -12.51
CA ALA A 106 3.66 0.12 -11.63
C ALA A 106 3.49 -1.34 -12.09
N LYS A 107 3.65 -2.29 -11.17
CA LYS A 107 3.57 -3.72 -11.43
C LYS A 107 2.38 -4.30 -10.70
N VAL A 108 1.49 -4.94 -11.44
CA VAL A 108 0.38 -5.73 -10.89
C VAL A 108 0.79 -7.19 -10.84
N VAL A 109 0.56 -7.85 -9.71
CA VAL A 109 0.85 -9.27 -9.52
C VAL A 109 -0.23 -10.11 -10.22
N LEU A 110 0.10 -10.63 -11.41
CA LEU A 110 -0.79 -11.50 -12.18
C LEU A 110 -0.55 -12.99 -11.92
N SER A 111 0.67 -13.38 -11.54
CA SER A 111 1.06 -14.77 -11.32
C SER A 111 0.27 -15.43 -10.19
N ALA A 112 -0.40 -16.54 -10.50
CA ALA A 112 -1.12 -17.35 -9.51
C ALA A 112 -0.17 -17.90 -8.44
N HIS A 113 1.02 -18.36 -8.84
CA HIS A 113 2.06 -18.82 -7.91
C HIS A 113 2.44 -17.71 -6.92
N ARG A 114 2.69 -16.50 -7.43
CA ARG A 114 3.06 -15.36 -6.58
C ARG A 114 1.93 -14.97 -5.62
N LYS A 115 0.67 -15.02 -6.06
CA LYS A 115 -0.48 -14.80 -5.19
C LYS A 115 -0.57 -15.84 -4.07
N THR A 116 -0.23 -17.10 -4.33
CA THR A 116 -0.18 -18.15 -3.29
C THR A 116 0.91 -17.87 -2.27
N GLU A 117 2.12 -17.48 -2.70
CA GLU A 117 3.20 -17.08 -1.78
C GLU A 117 2.79 -15.90 -0.89
N LEU A 118 2.18 -14.87 -1.48
CA LEU A 118 1.71 -13.70 -0.74
C LEU A 118 0.68 -14.06 0.34
N LYS A 119 -0.19 -15.06 0.08
CA LYS A 119 -1.11 -15.58 1.10
C LYS A 119 -0.40 -16.26 2.26
N VAL A 120 0.68 -17.00 1.99
CA VAL A 120 1.48 -17.64 3.04
C VAL A 120 2.23 -16.59 3.88
N LEU A 121 2.67 -15.50 3.27
CA LEU A 121 3.34 -14.40 3.95
C LEU A 121 2.38 -13.51 4.76
N ASN A 122 1.08 -13.55 4.48
CA ASN A 122 0.09 -12.75 5.21
C ASN A 122 -0.18 -13.37 6.58
N ARG A 123 0.25 -12.68 7.65
CA ARG A 123 0.02 -13.11 9.04
C ARG A 123 -1.08 -12.32 9.74
N ILE A 124 -1.83 -11.49 9.00
CA ILE A 124 -2.99 -10.73 9.49
C ILE A 124 -4.26 -11.62 9.55
N GLN A 125 -4.19 -12.85 9.01
CA GLN A 125 -5.29 -13.83 8.98
C GLN A 125 -5.58 -14.48 10.32
#